data_AF-T1BZG2-F1
#
_entry.id   AF-T1BZG2-F1
#
_cell.length_a   1.000
_cell.length_b   1.000
_cell.length_c   1.000
_cell.angle_alpha   90.00
_cell.angle_beta   90.00
_cell.angle_gamma   90.00
#
_symmetry.space_group_name_H-M   'P 1'
#
loop_
_entity.id
_entity.type
_entity.pdbx_description
1 polymer ?
#
loop_
_entity_poly.entity_id
_entity_poly.type
_entity_poly.pdbx_seq_one_letter_code
_entity_poly.pdbx_strand_id
1 'polypeptide(L)'
;MATTPSVGYFAYIAMTTNLAAAAGALAAMFTAWKILGAPDMSMVANGAIAALVAITASCAFVDPWASVVIGAIAGVIAVVGVLAIDRIHIDDPVGAVSVHGMAGIWGTLSNGLFATPDRVKLLAVGTPGLFYGGGFHQLLVQAEGVSASLAYVFFVSLLVLLRHQGHDRTSCLRT
;
A
#
# COMPACT_ATOMS: atom_id res chain seq x y z
N MET A 1 -22.00 -2.19 -29.28
CA MET A 1 -20.88 -2.39 -30.22
C MET A 1 -19.67 -2.84 -29.40
N ALA A 2 -19.50 -4.16 -29.27
CA ALA A 2 -18.34 -4.76 -28.62
C ALA A 2 -17.21 -4.89 -29.64
N THR A 3 -16.04 -4.32 -29.37
CA THR A 3 -14.69 -4.65 -29.92
C THR A 3 -13.68 -3.62 -29.39
N THR A 4 -13.45 -3.52 -28.08
CA THR A 4 -12.31 -4.18 -27.43
C THR A 4 -12.52 -4.18 -25.91
N PRO A 5 -12.71 -5.35 -25.26
CA PRO A 5 -12.91 -5.42 -23.81
C PRO A 5 -11.66 -5.05 -22.99
N SER A 6 -10.49 -4.88 -23.62
CA SER A 6 -9.20 -4.75 -22.94
C SER A 6 -8.72 -3.30 -22.77
N VAL A 7 -8.80 -2.46 -23.81
CA VAL A 7 -8.13 -1.14 -23.80
C VAL A 7 -8.82 -0.11 -22.90
N GLY A 8 -10.17 -0.09 -22.89
CA GLY A 8 -10.92 0.88 -22.07
C GLY A 8 -10.83 0.59 -20.58
N TYR A 9 -10.83 -0.70 -20.21
CA TYR A 9 -10.69 -1.11 -18.82
C TYR A 9 -9.24 -0.98 -18.32
N PHE A 10 -8.26 -1.29 -19.18
CA PHE A 10 -6.87 -0.99 -18.91
C PHE A 10 -6.64 0.51 -18.68
N ALA A 11 -7.20 1.38 -19.54
CA ALA A 11 -7.09 2.83 -19.38
C ALA A 11 -7.72 3.31 -18.06
N TYR A 12 -8.81 2.69 -17.62
CA TYR A 12 -9.41 2.97 -16.32
C TYR A 12 -8.47 2.63 -15.15
N ILE A 13 -7.85 1.44 -15.17
CA ILE A 13 -6.88 1.03 -14.14
C ILE A 13 -5.66 1.96 -14.14
N ALA A 14 -5.15 2.32 -15.32
CA ALA A 14 -4.05 3.25 -15.45
C ALA A 14 -4.43 4.64 -14.89
N MET A 15 -5.65 5.10 -15.14
CA MET A 15 -6.16 6.36 -14.62
C MET A 15 -6.30 6.34 -13.10
N THR A 16 -6.92 5.31 -12.50
CA THR A 16 -7.08 5.21 -11.04
C THR A 16 -5.74 5.14 -10.33
N THR A 17 -4.78 4.41 -10.91
CA THR A 17 -3.41 4.31 -10.41
C THR A 17 -2.68 5.66 -10.43
N ASN A 18 -2.77 6.41 -11.55
CA ASN A 18 -2.15 7.73 -11.65
C ASN A 18 -2.81 8.77 -10.73
N LEU A 19 -4.14 8.75 -10.62
CA LEU A 19 -4.86 9.65 -9.71
C LEU A 19 -4.48 9.40 -8.25
N ALA A 20 -4.35 8.13 -7.84
CA ALA A 20 -3.89 7.78 -6.50
C ALA A 20 -2.46 8.27 -6.25
N ALA A 21 -1.54 8.04 -7.20
CA ALA A 21 -0.15 8.47 -7.09
C ALA A 21 -0.02 10.00 -6.94
N ALA A 22 -0.75 10.75 -7.76
CA ALA A 22 -0.79 12.21 -7.68
C ALA A 22 -1.36 12.69 -6.33
N ALA A 23 -2.45 12.07 -5.86
CA ALA A 23 -3.05 12.40 -4.57
C ALA A 23 -2.10 12.10 -3.40
N GLY A 24 -1.39 10.99 -3.43
CA GLY A 24 -0.40 10.60 -2.42
C GLY A 24 0.79 11.55 -2.37
N ALA A 25 1.32 11.95 -3.53
CA ALA A 25 2.41 12.93 -3.62
C ALA A 25 2.00 14.28 -2.99
N LEU A 26 0.81 14.78 -3.32
CA LEU A 26 0.30 16.02 -2.75
C LEU A 26 0.04 15.90 -1.25
N ALA A 27 -0.60 14.82 -0.80
CA ALA A 27 -0.88 14.60 0.61
C ALA A 27 0.41 14.48 1.43
N ALA A 28 1.42 13.79 0.91
CA ALA A 28 2.73 13.71 1.54
C ALA A 28 3.45 15.07 1.57
N MET A 29 3.37 15.85 0.49
CA MET A 29 3.92 17.22 0.46
C MET A 29 3.31 18.08 1.57
N PHE A 30 1.98 18.13 1.67
CA PHE A 30 1.29 18.92 2.69
C PHE A 30 1.58 18.40 4.10
N THR A 31 1.66 17.08 4.27
CA THR A 31 1.96 16.45 5.58
C THR A 31 3.40 16.75 6.01
N ALA A 32 4.36 16.58 5.12
CA ALA A 32 5.76 16.90 5.36
C ALA A 32 5.94 18.38 5.68
N TRP A 33 5.30 19.27 4.91
CA TRP A 33 5.35 20.70 5.19
C TRP A 33 4.79 21.05 6.57
N LYS A 34 3.67 20.43 6.97
CA LYS A 34 3.07 20.66 8.29
C LYS A 34 3.94 20.14 9.44
N ILE A 35 4.63 19.01 9.28
CA ILE A 35 5.37 18.35 10.36
C ILE A 35 6.83 18.83 10.42
N LEU A 36 7.49 18.96 9.28
CA LEU A 36 8.91 19.31 9.15
C LEU A 36 9.13 20.82 8.97
N GLY A 37 8.07 21.59 8.70
CA GLY A 37 8.14 23.04 8.49
C GLY A 37 8.55 23.47 7.08
N ALA A 38 8.99 22.53 6.24
CA ALA A 38 9.37 22.77 4.86
C ALA A 38 8.95 21.59 3.96
N PRO A 39 8.73 21.81 2.65
CA PRO A 39 8.50 20.72 1.72
C PRO A 39 9.76 19.87 1.59
N ASP A 40 9.61 18.57 1.81
CA ASP A 40 10.70 17.58 1.70
C ASP A 40 10.48 16.70 0.47
N MET A 41 11.41 16.75 -0.50
CA MET A 41 11.27 16.01 -1.76
C MET A 41 11.35 14.49 -1.57
N SER A 42 12.09 14.01 -0.56
CA SER A 42 12.16 12.58 -0.23
C SER A 42 10.81 12.08 0.26
N MET A 43 10.16 12.84 1.15
CA MET A 43 8.82 12.54 1.66
C MET A 43 7.75 12.59 0.56
N VAL A 44 7.84 13.53 -0.38
CA VAL A 44 6.94 13.58 -1.54
C VAL A 44 7.11 12.34 -2.43
N ALA A 45 8.35 11.96 -2.73
CA ALA A 45 8.64 10.76 -3.51
C ALA A 45 8.14 9.49 -2.82
N ASN A 46 8.40 9.35 -1.52
CA ASN A 46 7.92 8.23 -0.71
C ASN A 46 6.38 8.20 -0.64
N GLY A 47 5.73 9.36 -0.57
CA GLY A 47 4.28 9.48 -0.62
C GLY A 47 3.67 9.02 -1.95
N ALA A 48 4.30 9.37 -3.07
CA ALA A 48 3.88 8.91 -4.39
C ALA A 48 3.99 7.38 -4.52
N ILE A 49 5.11 6.80 -4.06
CA ILE A 49 5.34 5.35 -4.09
C ILE A 49 4.36 4.64 -3.15
N ALA A 50 4.13 5.17 -1.94
CA ALA A 50 3.18 4.60 -0.98
C ALA A 50 1.76 4.56 -1.53
N ALA A 51 1.34 5.59 -2.27
CA ALA A 51 0.05 5.60 -2.93
C ALA A 51 -0.05 4.60 -4.10
N LEU A 52 1.02 4.43 -4.88
CA LEU A 52 1.10 3.37 -5.89
C LEU A 52 0.99 1.98 -5.26
N VAL A 53 1.66 1.75 -4.13
CA VAL A 53 1.53 0.50 -3.37
C VAL A 53 0.09 0.32 -2.88
N ALA A 54 -0.50 1.34 -2.25
CA ALA A 54 -1.83 1.24 -1.67
C ALA A 54 -2.92 0.99 -2.74
N ILE A 55 -2.82 1.61 -3.92
CA ILE A 55 -3.83 1.43 -4.97
C ILE A 55 -3.70 0.08 -5.69
N THR A 56 -2.56 -0.61 -5.60
CA THR A 56 -2.29 -1.87 -6.33
C THR A 56 -3.35 -2.94 -6.10
N ALA A 57 -3.84 -3.10 -4.86
CA ALA A 57 -4.87 -4.09 -4.54
C ALA A 57 -6.28 -3.68 -5.01
N SER A 58 -6.51 -2.39 -5.24
CA SER A 58 -7.84 -1.79 -5.37
C SER A 58 -8.10 -1.17 -6.74
N CYS A 59 -7.08 -0.96 -7.57
CA CYS A 59 -7.12 -0.15 -8.80
C CYS A 59 -8.19 -0.57 -9.82
N ALA A 60 -8.54 -1.86 -9.83
CA ALA A 60 -9.53 -2.47 -10.69
C ALA A 60 -10.96 -2.46 -10.10
N PHE A 61 -11.07 -2.28 -8.79
CA PHE A 61 -12.31 -2.48 -8.01
C PHE A 61 -12.96 -1.17 -7.54
N VAL A 62 -12.23 -0.05 -7.55
CA VAL A 62 -12.69 1.23 -6.97
C VAL A 62 -12.93 2.30 -8.02
N ASP A 63 -13.80 3.26 -7.68
CA ASP A 63 -14.04 4.44 -8.51
C ASP A 63 -12.90 5.47 -8.45
N PRO A 64 -12.76 6.35 -9.46
CA PRO A 64 -11.65 7.31 -9.52
C PRO A 64 -11.59 8.28 -8.33
N TRP A 65 -12.73 8.62 -7.73
CA TRP A 65 -12.76 9.45 -6.54
C TRP A 65 -12.19 8.70 -5.31
N ALA A 66 -12.48 7.41 -5.21
CA ALA A 66 -11.99 6.56 -4.12
C ALA A 66 -10.49 6.32 -4.26
N SER A 67 -9.96 6.19 -5.48
CA SER A 67 -8.51 6.05 -5.70
C SER A 67 -7.73 7.27 -5.20
N VAL A 68 -8.28 8.48 -5.36
CA VAL A 68 -7.70 9.72 -4.81
C VAL A 68 -7.66 9.66 -3.27
N VAL A 69 -8.74 9.22 -2.62
CA VAL A 69 -8.81 9.11 -1.15
C VAL A 69 -7.82 8.07 -0.62
N ILE A 70 -7.76 6.89 -1.24
CA ILE A 70 -6.84 5.82 -0.87
C ILE A 70 -5.38 6.30 -0.99
N GLY A 71 -5.05 6.95 -2.11
CA GLY A 71 -3.73 7.50 -2.36
C GLY A 71 -3.35 8.62 -1.40
N ALA A 72 -4.26 9.55 -1.11
CA ALA A 72 -4.01 10.64 -0.16
C ALA A 72 -3.70 10.10 1.25
N ILE A 73 -4.50 9.14 1.74
CA ILE A 73 -4.28 8.52 3.06
C ILE A 73 -2.94 7.77 3.09
N ALA A 74 -2.60 7.05 2.02
CA ALA A 74 -1.31 6.37 1.90
C ALA A 74 -0.12 7.34 1.94
N GLY A 75 -0.25 8.52 1.30
CA GLY A 75 0.76 9.58 1.36
C GLY A 75 0.98 10.12 2.77
N VAL A 76 -0.09 10.29 3.56
CA VAL A 76 0.03 10.68 4.98
C VAL A 76 0.69 9.56 5.81
N ILE A 77 0.29 8.31 5.59
CA ILE A 77 0.85 7.14 6.26
C ILE A 77 2.36 7.05 6.00
N ALA A 78 2.81 7.32 4.77
CA ALA A 78 4.23 7.28 4.43
C ALA A 78 5.05 8.26 5.26
N VAL A 79 4.64 9.54 5.31
CA VAL A 79 5.37 10.58 6.05
C VAL A 79 5.38 10.29 7.55
N VAL A 80 4.22 9.97 8.13
CA VAL A 80 4.12 9.68 9.56
C VAL A 80 4.86 8.40 9.92
N GLY A 81 4.78 7.38 9.06
CA GLY A 81 5.45 6.10 9.24
C GLY A 81 6.97 6.25 9.25
N VAL A 82 7.55 6.90 8.23
CA VAL A 82 9.01 7.08 8.15
C VAL A 82 9.53 7.80 9.40
N LEU A 83 8.90 8.92 9.76
CA LEU A 83 9.29 9.67 10.97
C LEU A 83 9.11 8.86 12.27
N ALA A 84 8.13 7.96 12.33
CA ALA A 84 7.92 7.10 13.49
C ALA A 84 8.99 6.00 13.59
N ILE A 85 9.39 5.41 12.47
CA ILE A 85 10.44 4.38 12.40
C ILE A 85 11.81 4.98 12.73
N ASP A 86 12.11 6.17 12.20
CA ASP A 86 13.34 6.89 12.51
C ASP A 86 13.43 7.19 14.01
N ARG A 87 12.30 7.55 14.64
CA ARG A 87 12.25 7.85 16.09
C ARG A 87 12.52 6.63 16.97
N ILE A 88 12.25 5.41 16.49
CA ILE A 88 12.58 4.17 17.19
C ILE A 88 13.98 3.64 16.84
N HIS A 89 14.78 4.42 16.10
CA HIS A 89 16.16 4.11 15.70
C HIS A 89 16.29 2.78 14.94
N ILE A 90 15.27 2.43 14.18
CA ILE A 90 15.36 1.34 13.20
C ILE A 90 15.92 1.94 11.91
N ASP A 91 17.04 1.40 11.46
CA ASP A 91 17.70 1.85 10.23
C ASP A 91 16.96 1.32 9.00
N ASP A 92 15.90 2.03 8.59
CA ASP A 92 15.13 1.79 7.36
C ASP A 92 15.46 2.87 6.32
N PRO A 93 16.60 2.76 5.60
CA PRO A 93 17.18 3.85 4.80
C PRO A 93 16.30 4.30 3.63
N VAL A 94 15.35 3.46 3.21
CA VAL A 94 14.44 3.72 2.09
C VAL A 94 12.99 3.87 2.54
N GLY A 95 12.69 3.73 3.83
CA GLY A 95 11.33 3.75 4.36
C GLY A 95 10.49 2.56 3.89
N ALA A 96 11.11 1.39 3.67
CA ALA A 96 10.45 0.20 3.14
C ALA A 96 9.23 -0.23 3.99
N VAL A 97 9.36 -0.20 5.32
CA VAL A 97 8.30 -0.65 6.22
C VAL A 97 7.11 0.32 6.16
N SER A 98 7.37 1.62 6.06
CA SER A 98 6.33 2.66 5.99
C SER A 98 5.64 2.71 4.63
N VAL A 99 6.42 2.74 3.56
CA VAL A 99 5.95 2.92 2.17
C VAL A 99 5.35 1.63 1.62
N HIS A 100 5.90 0.46 1.96
CA HIS A 100 5.41 -0.81 1.45
C HIS A 100 4.57 -1.57 2.47
N GLY A 101 5.03 -1.67 3.72
CA GLY A 101 4.33 -2.38 4.79
C GLY A 101 3.03 -1.68 5.19
N MET A 102 3.13 -0.50 5.80
CA MET A 102 1.97 0.21 6.34
C MET A 102 1.00 0.66 5.24
N ALA A 103 1.52 1.24 4.15
CA ALA A 103 0.67 1.66 3.03
C ALA A 103 0.07 0.46 2.27
N GLY A 104 0.77 -0.66 2.18
CA GLY A 104 0.25 -1.90 1.60
C GLY A 104 -0.89 -2.49 2.43
N ILE A 105 -0.75 -2.54 3.76
CA ILE A 105 -1.83 -2.94 4.66
C ILE A 105 -3.07 -2.07 4.44
N TRP A 106 -2.88 -0.74 4.44
CA TRP A 106 -3.97 0.20 4.16
C TRP A 106 -4.62 -0.04 2.79
N GLY A 107 -3.82 -0.21 1.74
CA GLY A 107 -4.31 -0.44 0.38
C GLY A 107 -5.14 -1.70 0.23
N THR A 108 -4.70 -2.79 0.87
CA THR A 108 -5.39 -4.08 0.81
C THR A 108 -6.72 -4.02 1.57
N LEU A 109 -6.74 -3.39 2.75
CA LEU A 109 -7.96 -3.17 3.52
C LEU A 109 -8.92 -2.19 2.82
N SER A 110 -8.40 -1.18 2.13
CA SER A 110 -9.20 -0.22 1.37
C SER A 110 -10.04 -0.89 0.28
N ASN A 111 -9.56 -1.97 -0.33
CA ASN A 111 -10.36 -2.76 -1.27
C ASN A 111 -11.63 -3.32 -0.59
N GLY A 112 -11.50 -3.79 0.66
CA GLY A 112 -12.63 -4.24 1.47
C GLY A 112 -13.65 -3.16 1.83
N LEU A 113 -13.27 -1.89 1.72
CA LEU A 113 -14.13 -0.74 2.00
C LEU A 113 -14.78 -0.18 0.73
N PHE A 114 -13.98 0.02 -0.31
CA PHE A 114 -14.32 0.81 -1.50
C PHE A 114 -14.60 -0.01 -2.77
N ALA A 115 -14.54 -1.34 -2.74
CA ALA A 115 -14.86 -2.15 -3.91
C ALA A 115 -16.31 -1.94 -4.35
N THR A 116 -16.54 -1.50 -5.60
CA THR A 116 -17.89 -1.17 -6.06
C THR A 116 -18.59 -2.39 -6.65
N PRO A 117 -19.92 -2.52 -6.50
CA PRO A 117 -20.67 -3.67 -7.00
C PRO A 117 -20.52 -3.90 -8.50
N ASP A 118 -20.45 -2.83 -9.28
CA ASP A 118 -20.33 -2.91 -10.73
C ASP A 118 -18.96 -3.44 -11.17
N ARG A 119 -17.89 -3.06 -10.45
CA ARG A 119 -16.52 -3.53 -10.75
C ARG A 119 -16.31 -4.96 -10.32
N VAL A 120 -16.84 -5.35 -9.16
CA VAL A 120 -16.84 -6.74 -8.69
C VAL A 120 -17.57 -7.65 -9.68
N LYS A 121 -18.74 -7.23 -10.20
CA LYS A 121 -19.47 -7.96 -11.24
C LYS A 121 -18.70 -8.03 -12.55
N LEU A 122 -18.05 -6.93 -12.97
CA LEU A 122 -17.25 -6.88 -14.20
C LEU A 122 -16.06 -7.85 -14.16
N LEU A 123 -15.42 -7.97 -13.00
CA LEU A 123 -14.25 -8.83 -12.79
C LEU A 123 -14.63 -10.29 -12.46
N ALA A 124 -15.91 -10.55 -12.12
CA ALA A 124 -16.40 -11.84 -11.63
C ALA A 124 -15.61 -12.39 -10.43
N VAL A 125 -15.06 -11.49 -9.60
CA VAL A 125 -14.22 -11.83 -8.43
C VAL A 125 -14.56 -10.92 -7.26
N GLY A 126 -14.74 -11.53 -6.08
CA GLY A 126 -14.94 -10.82 -4.82
C GLY A 126 -16.38 -10.44 -4.52
N THR A 127 -16.56 -9.65 -3.47
CA THR A 127 -17.85 -9.09 -3.03
C THR A 127 -17.74 -7.57 -2.89
N PRO A 128 -18.86 -6.82 -2.98
CA PRO A 128 -18.83 -5.37 -2.78
C PRO A 128 -18.22 -4.99 -1.43
N GLY A 129 -17.60 -3.82 -1.39
CA GLY A 129 -17.01 -3.27 -0.17
C GLY A 129 -18.06 -2.87 0.86
N LEU A 130 -17.59 -2.64 2.09
CA LEU A 130 -18.44 -2.30 3.23
C LEU A 130 -19.31 -1.06 2.96
N PHE A 131 -18.78 -0.04 2.28
CA PHE A 131 -19.52 1.20 1.97
C PHE A 131 -20.62 1.03 0.93
N TYR A 132 -20.61 -0.09 0.20
CA TYR A 132 -21.62 -0.42 -0.82
C TYR A 132 -22.59 -1.51 -0.36
N GLY A 133 -22.62 -1.81 0.94
CA GLY A 133 -23.56 -2.78 1.52
C GLY A 133 -23.17 -4.24 1.34
N GLY A 134 -21.93 -4.54 0.92
CA GLY A 134 -21.43 -5.92 0.81
C GLY A 134 -21.07 -6.59 2.15
N GLY A 135 -21.18 -5.87 3.27
CA GLY A 135 -20.92 -6.37 4.61
C GLY A 135 -19.43 -6.50 4.95
N PHE A 136 -19.14 -7.19 6.05
CA PHE A 136 -17.76 -7.36 6.55
C PHE A 136 -16.99 -8.47 5.82
N HIS A 137 -17.63 -9.27 4.97
CA HIS A 137 -17.00 -10.43 4.34
C HIS A 137 -15.78 -10.04 3.51
N GLN A 138 -15.91 -9.07 2.60
CA GLN A 138 -14.78 -8.60 1.79
C GLN A 138 -13.64 -8.06 2.67
N LEU A 139 -13.97 -7.26 3.69
CA LEU A 139 -12.96 -6.68 4.59
C LEU A 139 -12.21 -7.76 5.38
N LEU A 140 -12.91 -8.79 5.86
CA LEU A 140 -12.31 -9.91 6.59
C LEU A 140 -11.40 -10.75 5.68
N VAL A 141 -11.82 -11.02 4.44
CA VAL A 141 -10.99 -11.73 3.45
C VAL A 141 -9.69 -10.95 3.18
N GLN A 142 -9.76 -9.63 3.03
CA GLN A 142 -8.56 -8.82 2.84
C GLN A 142 -7.68 -8.80 4.10
N ALA A 143 -8.28 -8.69 5.28
CA ALA A 143 -7.55 -8.71 6.55
C ALA A 143 -6.85 -10.06 6.80
N GLU A 144 -7.50 -11.17 6.46
CA GLU A 144 -6.91 -12.51 6.52
C GLU A 144 -5.73 -12.63 5.55
N GLY A 145 -5.89 -12.19 4.29
CA GLY A 145 -4.81 -12.20 3.31
C GLY A 145 -3.60 -11.38 3.73
N VAL A 146 -3.82 -10.19 4.29
CA VAL A 146 -2.76 -9.36 4.87
C VAL A 146 -2.08 -10.08 6.04
N SER A 147 -2.86 -10.65 6.96
CA SER A 147 -2.34 -11.32 8.15
C SER A 147 -1.50 -12.55 7.79
N ALA A 148 -1.98 -13.38 6.86
CA ALA A 148 -1.26 -14.56 6.36
C ALA A 148 0.04 -14.17 5.67
N SER A 149 0.01 -13.12 4.82
CA SER A 149 1.20 -12.62 4.12
C SER A 149 2.23 -12.06 5.09
N LEU A 150 1.80 -11.24 6.06
CA LEU A 150 2.68 -10.68 7.10
C LEU A 150 3.31 -11.77 7.95
N ALA A 151 2.53 -12.74 8.42
CA ALA A 151 3.03 -13.85 9.23
C ALA A 151 4.07 -14.65 8.44
N TYR A 152 3.76 -15.04 7.20
CA TYR A 152 4.67 -15.80 6.36
C TYR A 152 5.98 -15.05 6.11
N VAL A 153 5.90 -13.79 5.64
CA VAL A 153 7.09 -12.99 5.34
C VAL A 153 7.92 -12.74 6.60
N PHE A 154 7.30 -12.43 7.73
CA PHE A 154 8.00 -12.20 8.99
C PHE A 154 8.75 -13.45 9.46
N PHE A 155 8.08 -14.61 9.57
CA PHE A 155 8.70 -15.82 10.08
C PHE A 155 9.76 -16.40 9.14
N VAL A 156 9.51 -16.40 7.82
CA VAL A 156 10.47 -16.91 6.85
C VAL A 156 11.69 -15.99 6.78
N SER A 157 11.50 -14.68 6.73
CA SER A 157 12.63 -13.72 6.71
C SER A 157 13.45 -13.80 7.99
N LEU A 158 12.79 -13.90 9.15
CA LEU A 158 13.47 -14.09 10.44
C LEU A 158 14.27 -15.39 10.47
N LEU A 159 13.69 -16.51 10.01
CA LEU A 159 14.38 -17.79 9.96
C LEU A 159 15.61 -17.75 9.04
N VAL A 160 15.49 -17.12 7.87
CA VAL A 160 16.62 -16.94 6.94
C VAL A 160 17.70 -16.06 7.57
N LEU A 161 17.31 -14.93 8.17
CA LEU A 161 18.24 -14.00 8.82
C LEU A 161 19.00 -14.69 9.96
N LEU A 162 18.31 -15.44 10.82
CA LEU A 162 18.93 -16.17 11.93
C LEU A 162 19.90 -17.26 11.44
N ARG A 163 19.61 -17.92 10.30
CA ARG A 163 20.53 -18.89 9.70
C ARG A 163 21.77 -18.23 9.09
N HIS A 164 21.62 -17.09 8.42
CA HIS A 164 22.75 -16.38 7.81
C HIS A 164 23.68 -15.75 8.85
N GLN A 165 23.11 -15.13 9.89
CA GLN A 165 23.87 -14.59 11.01
C GLN A 165 24.64 -15.69 11.77
N GLY A 166 24.11 -16.91 11.81
CA GLY A 166 24.82 -18.07 12.34
C GLY A 166 26.08 -18.42 11.53
N HIS A 167 26.03 -18.29 10.21
CA HIS A 167 27.18 -18.52 9.33
C HIS A 167 28.22 -17.40 9.48
N ASP A 168 27.81 -16.13 9.42
CA ASP A 168 28.72 -14.98 9.47
C ASP A 168 29.40 -14.79 10.83
N ARG A 169 28.73 -15.16 11.92
CA ARG A 169 29.35 -15.15 13.26
C ARG A 169 30.43 -16.22 13.41
N THR A 170 30.28 -17.37 12.73
CA THR A 170 31.27 -18.45 12.80
C THR A 170 32.51 -18.20 11.95
N SER A 171 32.41 -17.38 10.90
CA SER A 171 33.54 -16.98 10.05
C SER A 171 34.38 -15.85 10.66
N CYS A 172 33.76 -14.85 11.31
CA CYS A 172 34.49 -13.80 12.03
C CYS A 172 35.25 -14.28 13.29
N LEU A 173 34.84 -15.39 13.91
CA LEU A 173 35.53 -15.98 15.07
C LEU A 173 36.71 -16.89 14.71
N ARG A 174 36.97 -17.11 13.41
CA ARG A 174 38.05 -17.96 12.89
C ARG A 174 39.24 -17.20 12.30
N THR A 175 39.25 -15.87 12.43
CA THR A 175 40.36 -14.98 12.04
C THR A 175 40.90 -14.26 13.26
#